data_AF-A0A931R8X3-F1
#
_entry.id   AF-A0A931R8X3-F1
#
_cell.length_a   1.000
_cell.length_b   1.000
_cell.length_c   1.000
_cell.angle_alpha   90.00
_cell.angle_beta   90.00
_cell.angle_gamma   90.00
#
_symmetry.space_group_name_H-M   'P 1'
#
loop_
_entity.id
_entity.type
_entity.pdbx_description
1 polymer ?
#
loop_
_entity_poly.entity_id
_entity_poly.type
_entity_poly.pdbx_seq_one_letter_code
_entity_poly.pdbx_strand_id
1 'polypeptide(L)' 'MNTLGFIGTGGMGSGMAGNLLKAGYKLVVNDLR' A
#
# COMPACT_ATOMS: atom_id res chain seq x y z
N MET A 1 10.61 -10.97 -7.91
CA MET A 1 9.99 -10.19 -6.81
C MET A 1 8.79 -9.47 -7.39
N ASN A 2 7.58 -9.83 -6.96
CA ASN A 2 6.36 -9.20 -7.47
C ASN A 2 6.03 -7.98 -6.62
N THR A 3 5.93 -6.82 -7.26
CA THR A 3 5.47 -5.58 -6.64
C THR A 3 3.94 -5.61 -6.54
N LEU A 4 3.38 -5.27 -5.38
CA LEU A 4 1.94 -5.27 -5.16
C LEU A 4 1.35 -3.91 -5.56
N GLY A 5 0.30 -3.91 -6.38
CA GLY A 5 -0.52 -2.73 -6.60
C GLY A 5 -1.44 -2.50 -5.40
N PHE A 6 -1.54 -1.25 -4.94
CA PHE A 6 -2.36 -0.87 -3.79
C PHE A 6 -3.19 0.37 -4.15
N ILE A 7 -4.51 0.26 -4.13
CA ILE A 7 -5.42 1.36 -4.52
C ILE A 7 -6.10 1.93 -3.28
N GLY A 8 -5.94 3.23 -3.06
CA GLY A 8 -6.61 3.94 -1.99
C GLY A 8 -5.82 3.97 -0.67
N THR A 9 -5.51 5.16 -0.16
CA THR A 9 -4.85 5.40 1.14
C THR A 9 -5.73 6.17 2.12
N GLY A 10 -7.05 6.02 2.01
CA GLY A 10 -8.02 6.60 2.96
C GLY A 10 -7.86 6.08 4.41
N GLY A 11 -8.87 6.35 5.26
CA GLY A 11 -8.77 6.11 6.72
C GLY A 11 -8.30 4.71 7.15
N MET A 12 -8.56 3.67 6.35
CA MET A 12 -8.00 2.32 6.56
C MET A 12 -6.77 2.02 5.70
N GLY A 13 -6.73 2.53 4.46
CA GLY A 13 -5.72 2.16 3.45
C GLY A 13 -4.30 2.53 3.85
N SER A 14 -4.11 3.69 4.50
CA SER A 14 -2.79 4.12 4.96
C SER A 14 -2.15 3.17 5.98
N GLY A 15 -2.93 2.68 6.95
CA GLY A 15 -2.43 1.72 7.94
C GLY A 15 -2.08 0.37 7.32
N MET A 16 -2.89 -0.09 6.38
CA MET A 16 -2.67 -1.36 5.69
C MET A 16 -1.45 -1.31 4.76
N ALA A 17 -1.28 -0.24 3.98
CA ALA A 17 -0.07 -0.02 3.18
C ALA A 17 1.18 -0.02 4.08
N GLY A 18 1.13 0.65 5.23
CA GLY A 18 2.22 0.66 6.20
C GLY A 18 2.59 -0.73 6.72
N ASN A 19 1.60 -1.58 7.01
CA ASN A 19 1.85 -2.95 7.47
C ASN A 19 2.48 -3.82 6.38
N LEU A 20 2.05 -3.66 5.11
CA LEU A 20 2.63 -4.38 3.98
C LEU A 20 4.08 -3.95 3.72
N LEU A 21 4.39 -2.65 3.83
CA LEU A 21 5.77 -2.16 3.75
C LEU A 21 6.65 -2.73 4.87
N LYS A 22 6.14 -2.76 6.12
CA LYS A 22 6.86 -3.37 7.26
C LYS A 22 7.11 -4.86 7.09
N ALA A 23 6.21 -5.56 6.41
CA ALA A 23 6.37 -6.98 6.07
C ALA A 23 7.35 -7.22 4.89
N GLY A 24 7.95 -6.16 4.33
CA GLY A 24 8.97 -6.26 3.27
C GLY A 24 8.39 -6.31 1.86
N TYR A 25 7.08 -6.07 1.69
CA TYR A 25 6.49 -6.00 0.36
C TYR A 25 6.79 -4.65 -0.30
N LYS A 26 7.08 -4.70 -1.60
CA LYS A 26 7.15 -3.50 -2.44
C LYS A 26 5.74 -3.16 -2.91
N LEU A 27 5.31 -1.91 -2.71
CA LEU A 27 3.99 -1.43 -3.12
C LEU A 27 4.11 -0.35 -4.20
N VAL A 28 3.19 -0.37 -5.16
CA VAL A 28 2.87 0.77 -6.04
C VAL A 28 1.48 1.25 -5.63
N VAL A 29 1.42 2.44 -5.04
CA VAL A 29 0.18 3.02 -4.53
C VAL A 29 -0.43 3.93 -5.59
N ASN A 30 -1.72 3.75 -5.86
CA ASN A 30 -2.52 4.65 -6.68
C ASN A 30 -3.69 5.17 -5.84
N ASP A 31 -3.70 6.47 -5.53
CA ASP A 31 -4.79 7.15 -4.85
C ASP A 31 -5.22 8.34 -5.72
N LEU A 32 -6.51 8.71 -5.65
CA LEU A 32 -7.08 9.76 -6.50
C LEU A 32 -7.08 11.14 -5.81
N ARG A 33 -6.57 11.26 -4.58
CA ARG A 33 -6.48 12.51 -3.84
C ARG A 33 -5.22 13.31 -4.13
#